data_AF-A0A1Q4ART6-F1
#
_entry.id   AF-A0A1Q4ART6-F1
#
_cell.length_a   1.000
_cell.length_b   1.000
_cell.length_c   1.000
_cell.angle_alpha   90.00
_cell.angle_beta   90.00
_cell.angle_gamma   90.00
#
_symmetry.space_group_name_H-M   'P 1'
#
loop_
_entity.id
_entity.type
_entity.pdbx_description
1 polymer ?
#
loop_
_entity_poly.entity_id
_entity_poly.type
_entity_poly.pdbx_seq_one_letter_code
_entity_poly.pdbx_strand_id
1 'polypeptide(L)'
;MSLEPTTVRPDAIAEQLRASIIAQQDAPGSAVTESAVAVRFGVARPTARLAIERLVSEGILRREPHQAARVPVLGPDDIRDLFEARAIIESAAVAALRSVPVDARHSGDSAADDIAFHRALVAGQPNQRLTRMHDLLLGEIELCIGQVHAEQLLSATDVADQHQRILDAVIAGDAEGAARLAREHIELARDALLERTSRG
;
A
#
# COMPACT_ATOMS: atom_id res chain seq x y z
N MET A 1 26.94 32.83 8.05
CA MET A 1 26.99 31.36 7.92
C MET A 1 25.72 30.94 7.21
N SER A 2 25.76 30.92 5.89
CA SER A 2 24.63 30.56 5.04
C SER A 2 24.33 29.08 5.24
N LEU A 3 23.11 28.75 5.61
CA LEU A 3 22.65 27.36 5.64
C LEU A 3 22.57 26.89 4.19
N GLU A 4 23.49 26.02 3.77
CA GLU A 4 23.31 25.32 2.51
C GLU A 4 22.01 24.52 2.59
N PRO A 5 21.10 24.63 1.60
CA PRO A 5 19.90 23.82 1.60
C PRO A 5 20.33 22.36 1.60
N THR A 6 20.02 21.63 2.68
CA THR A 6 20.15 20.18 2.70
C THR A 6 19.46 19.68 1.45
N THR A 7 20.22 19.06 0.53
CA THR A 7 19.69 18.52 -0.72
C THR A 7 18.89 17.26 -0.37
N VAL A 8 17.68 17.47 0.16
CA VAL A 8 16.74 16.39 0.38
C VAL A 8 16.37 15.84 -0.99
N ARG A 9 16.63 14.55 -1.20
CA ARG A 9 16.37 13.88 -2.48
C ARG A 9 14.85 13.83 -2.70
N PRO A 10 14.36 14.03 -3.95
CA PRO A 10 12.95 13.87 -4.28
C PRO A 10 12.33 12.58 -3.73
N ASP A 11 13.10 11.49 -3.71
CA ASP A 11 12.68 10.20 -3.17
C ASP A 11 12.33 10.27 -1.69
N ALA A 12 13.15 10.93 -0.87
CA ALA A 12 12.88 11.07 0.56
C ALA A 12 11.64 11.93 0.83
N ILE A 13 11.33 12.88 -0.06
CA ILE A 13 10.09 13.67 0.01
C ILE A 13 8.89 12.81 -0.38
N ALA A 14 9.01 12.02 -1.45
CA ALA A 14 7.96 11.12 -1.89
C ALA A 14 7.60 10.11 -0.79
N GLU A 15 8.60 9.47 -0.15
CA GLU A 15 8.36 8.53 0.95
C GLU A 15 7.70 9.19 2.17
N GLN A 16 8.14 10.38 2.57
CA GLN A 16 7.53 11.10 3.70
C GLN A 16 6.09 11.51 3.41
N LEU A 17 5.82 11.96 2.18
CA LEU A 17 4.47 12.32 1.75
C LEU A 17 3.58 11.08 1.64
N ARG A 18 4.08 9.98 1.08
CA ARG A 18 3.41 8.67 1.05
C ARG A 18 3.02 8.21 2.45
N ALA A 19 3.95 8.23 3.41
CA ALA A 19 3.68 7.85 4.79
C ALA A 19 2.58 8.71 5.43
N SER A 20 2.58 10.02 5.14
CA SER A 20 1.55 10.94 5.64
C SER A 20 0.16 10.65 5.05
N ILE A 21 0.09 10.34 3.75
CA ILE A 21 -1.15 9.96 3.06
C ILE A 21 -1.68 8.63 3.59
N ILE A 22 -0.84 7.59 3.70
CA ILE A 22 -1.23 6.27 4.22
C ILE A 22 -1.73 6.39 5.66
N ALA A 23 -1.06 7.19 6.50
CA ALA A 23 -1.47 7.47 7.86
C ALA A 23 -2.72 8.38 7.97
N GLN A 24 -3.39 8.69 6.85
CA GLN A 24 -4.60 9.53 6.76
C GLN A 24 -4.42 10.96 7.30
N GLN A 25 -3.19 11.47 7.36
CA GLN A 25 -2.92 12.86 7.72
C GLN A 25 -3.24 13.81 6.56
N ASP A 26 -3.01 13.35 5.33
CA ASP A 26 -3.46 13.96 4.09
C ASP A 26 -4.71 13.19 3.60
N ALA A 27 -5.90 13.72 3.89
CA ALA A 27 -7.17 12.99 3.70
C ALA A 27 -7.49 12.68 2.22
N PRO A 28 -8.29 11.63 1.93
CA PRO A 28 -8.83 11.37 0.60
C PRO A 28 -9.48 12.61 -0.03
N GLY A 29 -9.19 12.87 -1.31
CA GLY A 29 -9.65 14.04 -2.06
C GLY A 29 -8.86 15.33 -1.82
N SER A 30 -8.01 15.39 -0.78
CA SER A 30 -7.18 16.56 -0.49
C SER A 30 -6.23 16.88 -1.65
N ALA A 31 -5.99 18.18 -1.86
CA ALA A 31 -5.08 18.65 -2.90
C ALA A 31 -3.64 18.70 -2.40
N VAL A 32 -2.73 18.10 -3.15
CA VAL A 32 -1.29 18.11 -2.92
C VAL A 32 -0.65 19.02 -3.98
N THR A 33 -0.34 20.25 -3.57
CA THR A 33 0.28 21.25 -4.46
C THR A 33 1.79 21.29 -4.31
N GLU A 34 2.51 21.55 -5.41
CA GLU A 34 3.97 21.75 -5.39
C GLU A 34 4.40 22.83 -4.39
N SER A 35 3.60 23.90 -4.26
CA SER A 35 3.89 24.98 -3.32
C SER A 35 3.75 24.55 -1.87
N ALA A 36 2.69 23.81 -1.54
CA ALA A 36 2.49 23.29 -0.19
C ALA A 36 3.59 22.29 0.20
N VAL A 37 3.94 21.36 -0.70
CA VAL A 37 5.02 20.40 -0.49
C VAL A 37 6.37 21.11 -0.35
N ALA A 38 6.68 22.08 -1.22
CA ALA A 38 7.90 22.87 -1.13
C ALA A 38 8.06 23.58 0.22
N VAL A 39 6.98 24.18 0.73
CA VAL A 39 6.96 24.84 2.04
C VAL A 39 7.08 23.81 3.18
N ARG A 40 6.28 22.75 3.16
CA ARG A 40 6.24 21.70 4.20
C ARG A 40 7.60 21.06 4.42
N PHE A 41 8.35 20.80 3.35
CA PHE A 41 9.62 20.08 3.40
C PHE A 41 10.86 20.97 3.22
N GLY A 42 10.69 22.29 3.08
CA GLY A 42 11.81 23.23 2.91
C GLY A 42 12.63 23.00 1.63
N VAL A 43 11.98 22.58 0.54
CA VAL A 43 12.63 22.26 -0.74
C VAL A 43 12.19 23.20 -1.87
N ALA A 44 12.96 23.25 -2.96
CA ALA A 44 12.57 23.99 -4.15
C ALA A 44 11.36 23.34 -4.86
N ARG A 45 10.53 24.15 -5.54
CA ARG A 45 9.35 23.66 -6.29
C ARG A 45 9.66 22.53 -7.29
N PRO A 46 10.76 22.56 -8.08
CA PRO A 46 11.10 21.44 -8.97
C PRO A 46 11.31 20.12 -8.22
N THR A 47 11.92 20.15 -7.04
CA THR A 47 12.11 18.96 -6.18
C THR A 47 10.77 18.44 -5.69
N ALA A 48 9.89 19.32 -5.21
CA ALA A 48 8.53 18.97 -4.80
C ALA A 48 7.72 18.37 -5.95
N ARG A 49 7.84 18.93 -7.15
CA ARG A 49 7.19 18.43 -8.36
C ARG A 49 7.63 17.00 -8.70
N LEU A 50 8.93 16.70 -8.65
CA LEU A 50 9.43 15.35 -8.92
C LEU A 50 8.89 14.33 -7.90
N ALA A 51 8.80 14.70 -6.63
CA ALA A 51 8.20 13.85 -5.61
C ALA A 51 6.71 13.58 -5.87
N ILE A 52 5.95 14.63 -6.25
CA ILE A 52 4.53 14.49 -6.63
C ILE A 52 4.37 13.63 -7.88
N GLU A 53 5.17 13.85 -8.93
CA GLU A 53 5.10 13.07 -10.18
C GLU A 53 5.39 11.59 -9.97
N ARG A 54 6.31 11.27 -9.04
CA ARG A 54 6.56 9.89 -8.61
C ARG A 54 5.33 9.27 -7.97
N LEU A 55 4.72 9.92 -6.98
CA LEU A 55 3.50 9.41 -6.32
C LEU A 55 2.31 9.32 -7.27
N VAL A 56 2.25 10.16 -8.31
CA VAL A 56 1.28 10.03 -9.39
C VAL A 56 1.53 8.78 -10.23
N SER A 57 2.78 8.49 -10.58
CA SER A 57 3.13 7.29 -11.34
C SER A 57 2.90 5.98 -10.58
N GLU A 58 2.91 6.05 -9.25
CA GLU A 58 2.69 4.93 -8.34
C GLU A 58 1.21 4.76 -7.91
N GLY A 59 0.31 5.66 -8.35
CA GLY A 59 -1.13 5.59 -8.03
C GLY A 59 -1.52 6.13 -6.65
N ILE A 60 -0.57 6.57 -5.83
CA ILE A 60 -0.82 7.21 -4.51
C ILE A 60 -1.48 8.58 -4.66
N LEU A 61 -1.19 9.27 -5.77
CA LEU A 61 -1.85 10.52 -6.17
C LEU A 61 -2.44 10.38 -7.57
N ARG A 62 -3.51 11.13 -7.84
CA ARG A 62 -4.05 11.31 -9.20
C ARG A 62 -3.95 12.78 -9.61
N ARG A 63 -3.63 13.06 -10.87
CA ARG A 63 -3.51 14.43 -11.40
C ARG A 63 -4.19 14.56 -12.76
N GLU A 64 -5.26 15.36 -12.78
CA GLU A 64 -5.89 15.80 -14.03
C GLU A 64 -5.05 16.90 -14.71
N PRO A 65 -5.12 17.04 -16.05
CA PRO A 65 -4.43 18.10 -16.77
C PRO A 65 -4.70 19.49 -16.16
N HIS A 66 -3.64 20.26 -15.96
CA HIS A 66 -3.68 21.62 -15.40
C HIS A 66 -4.23 21.76 -13.97
N GLN A 67 -4.42 20.65 -13.25
CA GLN A 67 -4.87 20.65 -11.85
C GLN A 67 -3.76 20.21 -10.89
N ALA A 68 -3.95 20.53 -9.60
CA ALA A 68 -3.11 19.98 -8.54
C ALA A 68 -3.32 18.45 -8.46
N ALA A 69 -2.28 17.73 -8.04
CA ALA A 69 -2.43 16.33 -7.68
C ALA A 69 -3.36 16.20 -6.47
N ARG A 70 -4.07 15.09 -6.35
CA ARG A 70 -5.00 14.81 -5.26
C ARG A 70 -4.83 13.40 -4.74
N VAL A 71 -5.07 13.22 -3.45
CA VAL A 71 -5.22 11.88 -2.86
C VAL A 71 -6.50 11.26 -3.46
N PRO A 72 -6.44 10.06 -4.06
CA PRO A 72 -7.62 9.41 -4.63
C PRO A 72 -8.71 9.18 -3.58
N VAL A 73 -9.96 9.23 -4.04
CA VAL A 73 -11.12 8.74 -3.27
C VAL A 73 -11.57 7.47 -3.98
N LEU A 74 -11.38 6.32 -3.33
CA LEU A 74 -11.73 5.01 -3.89
C LEU A 74 -13.16 4.67 -3.46
N GLY A 75 -14.04 4.47 -4.45
CA GLY A 75 -15.43 4.09 -4.22
C GLY A 75 -15.61 2.58 -4.02
N PRO A 76 -16.83 2.12 -3.73
CA PRO A 76 -17.11 0.70 -3.54
C PRO A 76 -16.71 -0.18 -4.74
N ASP A 77 -16.89 0.31 -5.96
CA ASP A 77 -16.51 -0.45 -7.16
C ASP A 77 -14.99 -0.51 -7.34
N ASP A 78 -14.28 0.61 -7.11
CA ASP A 78 -12.81 0.62 -7.10
C ASP A 78 -12.26 -0.39 -6.07
N ILE A 79 -12.83 -0.41 -4.85
CA ILE A 79 -12.42 -1.33 -3.79
C ILE A 79 -12.67 -2.80 -4.19
N ARG A 80 -13.83 -3.12 -4.78
CA ARG A 80 -14.13 -4.49 -5.23
C ARG A 80 -13.13 -4.95 -6.28
N ASP A 81 -12.96 -4.16 -7.33
CA ASP A 81 -12.10 -4.50 -8.46
C ASP A 81 -10.63 -4.63 -8.03
N LEU A 82 -10.16 -3.69 -7.20
CA LEU A 82 -8.80 -3.67 -6.68
C LEU A 82 -8.50 -4.89 -5.81
N PHE A 83 -9.38 -5.21 -4.85
CA PHE A 83 -9.17 -6.34 -3.96
C PHE A 83 -9.35 -7.69 -4.66
N GLU A 84 -10.21 -7.79 -5.68
CA GLU A 84 -10.30 -9.00 -6.52
C GLU A 84 -8.99 -9.24 -7.28
N ALA A 85 -8.45 -8.19 -7.93
CA ALA A 85 -7.18 -8.27 -8.63
C ALA A 85 -6.02 -8.59 -7.67
N ARG A 86 -5.98 -7.93 -6.51
CA ARG A 86 -5.01 -8.22 -5.43
C ARG A 86 -5.08 -9.67 -4.99
N ALA A 87 -6.27 -10.19 -4.69
CA ALA A 87 -6.44 -11.56 -4.22
C ALA A 87 -5.97 -12.59 -5.26
N ILE A 88 -6.22 -12.35 -6.55
CA ILE A 88 -5.72 -13.22 -7.63
C ILE A 88 -4.19 -13.22 -7.66
N ILE A 89 -3.56 -12.05 -7.63
CA ILE A 89 -2.11 -11.89 -7.74
C ILE A 89 -1.39 -12.47 -6.53
N GLU A 90 -1.82 -12.08 -5.32
CA GLU A 90 -1.12 -12.46 -4.09
C GLU A 90 -1.33 -13.93 -3.74
N SER A 91 -2.52 -14.49 -3.97
CA SER A 91 -2.74 -15.93 -3.74
C SER A 91 -1.90 -16.79 -4.70
N ALA A 92 -1.80 -16.39 -5.98
CA ALA A 92 -0.94 -17.06 -6.94
C ALA A 92 0.54 -16.93 -6.55
N ALA A 93 0.95 -15.77 -6.03
CA ALA A 93 2.30 -15.57 -5.55
C ALA A 93 2.64 -16.48 -4.37
N VAL A 94 1.74 -16.52 -3.37
CA VAL A 94 1.89 -17.33 -2.16
C VAL A 94 1.95 -18.82 -2.48
N ALA A 95 1.08 -19.33 -3.36
CA ALA A 95 1.15 -20.73 -3.81
C ALA A 95 2.46 -21.09 -4.54
N ALA A 96 3.13 -20.11 -5.14
CA ALA A 96 4.38 -20.31 -5.86
C ALA A 96 5.63 -20.18 -4.97
N LEU A 97 5.48 -19.82 -3.70
CA LEU A 97 6.59 -19.73 -2.75
C LEU A 97 7.17 -21.11 -2.45
N ARG A 98 8.50 -21.19 -2.39
CA ARG A 98 9.24 -22.40 -2.00
C ARG A 98 9.65 -22.40 -0.53
N SER A 99 9.65 -21.22 0.07
CA SER A 99 10.01 -20.96 1.46
C SER A 99 9.48 -19.60 1.84
N VAL A 100 9.31 -19.35 3.14
CA VAL A 100 8.94 -18.03 3.66
C VAL A 100 10.05 -17.02 3.36
N PRO A 101 9.75 -15.89 2.69
CA PRO A 101 10.72 -14.81 2.50
C PRO A 101 11.18 -14.24 3.85
N VAL A 102 12.46 -13.90 3.97
CA VAL A 102 13.03 -13.37 5.23
C VAL A 102 12.32 -12.08 5.69
N ASP A 103 11.90 -11.27 4.72
CA ASP A 103 11.21 -9.99 4.94
C ASP A 103 9.71 -10.15 5.16
N ALA A 104 9.14 -11.35 5.00
CA ALA A 104 7.71 -11.62 5.22
C ALA A 104 7.36 -11.83 6.71
N ARG A 105 8.15 -11.25 7.62
CA ARG A 105 7.83 -11.27 9.05
C ARG A 105 6.98 -10.06 9.37
N HIS A 106 5.73 -10.29 9.76
CA HIS A 106 4.89 -9.23 10.30
C HIS A 106 5.45 -8.81 11.67
N SER A 107 6.04 -7.61 11.74
CA SER A 107 6.73 -7.11 12.93
C SER A 107 5.93 -6.12 13.78
N GLY A 108 4.73 -5.76 13.36
CA GLY A 108 3.91 -4.74 14.03
C GLY A 108 2.55 -4.57 13.39
N ASP A 109 1.68 -3.79 14.03
CA ASP A 109 0.27 -3.60 13.67
C ASP A 109 0.04 -2.32 12.83
N SER A 110 1.02 -1.94 12.00
CA SER A 110 0.88 -0.75 11.15
C SER A 110 0.49 -1.15 9.73
N ALA A 111 -0.16 -0.21 9.02
CA ALA A 111 -0.38 -0.36 7.58
C ALA A 111 0.94 -0.66 6.84
N ALA A 112 2.04 -0.02 7.26
CA ALA A 112 3.35 -0.24 6.65
C ALA A 112 3.86 -1.68 6.84
N ASP A 113 3.63 -2.28 8.01
CA ASP A 113 4.00 -3.67 8.29
C ASP A 113 3.14 -4.65 7.47
N ASP A 114 1.83 -4.40 7.34
CA ASP A 114 0.94 -5.20 6.48
C ASP A 114 1.36 -5.14 5.01
N ILE A 115 1.58 -3.92 4.49
CA ILE A 115 2.04 -3.70 3.12
C ILE A 115 3.39 -4.40 2.87
N ALA A 116 4.33 -4.31 3.83
CA ALA A 116 5.64 -4.95 3.72
C ALA A 116 5.53 -6.47 3.71
N PHE A 117 4.68 -7.05 4.56
CA PHE A 117 4.39 -8.49 4.58
C PHE A 117 3.90 -8.97 3.21
N HIS A 118 2.86 -8.34 2.67
CA HIS A 118 2.27 -8.72 1.38
C HIS A 118 3.25 -8.53 0.22
N ARG A 119 4.01 -7.42 0.20
CA ARG A 119 5.06 -7.18 -0.81
C ARG A 119 6.15 -8.25 -0.76
N ALA A 120 6.56 -8.69 0.44
CA ALA A 120 7.59 -9.71 0.59
C ALA A 120 7.13 -11.07 0.04
N LEU A 121 5.87 -11.46 0.26
CA LEU A 121 5.30 -12.68 -0.33
C LEU A 121 5.31 -12.64 -1.86
N VAL A 122 4.91 -11.50 -2.45
CA VAL A 122 4.90 -11.31 -3.91
C VAL A 122 6.30 -11.19 -4.53
N ALA A 123 7.27 -10.65 -3.79
CA ALA A 123 8.66 -10.57 -4.25
C ALA A 123 9.41 -11.91 -4.13
N GLY A 124 9.01 -12.77 -3.18
CA GLY A 124 9.68 -14.05 -2.93
C GLY A 124 9.43 -15.14 -3.98
N GLN A 125 8.42 -14.98 -4.83
CA GLN A 125 8.07 -15.94 -5.88
C GLN A 125 8.86 -15.70 -7.19
N PRO A 126 9.03 -16.71 -8.07
CA PRO A 126 9.98 -16.64 -9.19
C PRO A 126 9.52 -15.81 -10.42
N ASN A 127 8.22 -15.52 -10.56
CA ASN A 127 7.64 -14.83 -11.70
C ASN A 127 7.69 -13.30 -11.54
N GLN A 128 8.73 -12.69 -12.12
CA GLN A 128 8.93 -11.23 -12.14
C GLN A 128 7.85 -10.43 -12.89
N ARG A 129 7.01 -11.08 -13.70
CA ARG A 129 5.84 -10.40 -14.31
C ARG A 129 4.72 -10.24 -13.29
N LEU A 130 4.56 -11.19 -12.37
CA LEU A 130 3.56 -11.13 -11.31
C LEU A 130 3.89 -9.99 -10.33
N THR A 131 5.16 -9.84 -9.93
CA THR A 131 5.61 -8.71 -9.11
C THR A 131 5.31 -7.37 -9.77
N ARG A 132 5.62 -7.22 -11.06
CA ARG A 132 5.30 -5.98 -11.78
C ARG A 132 3.81 -5.70 -11.87
N MET A 133 2.96 -6.72 -12.00
CA MET A 133 1.51 -6.53 -11.99
C MET A 133 1.01 -6.08 -10.60
N HIS A 134 1.60 -6.61 -9.53
CA HIS A 134 1.30 -6.17 -8.17
C HIS A 134 1.72 -4.72 -7.94
N ASP A 135 2.92 -4.33 -8.38
CA ASP A 135 3.45 -2.97 -8.24
C ASP A 135 2.52 -1.91 -8.87
N LEU A 136 1.80 -2.25 -9.95
CA LEU A 136 0.85 -1.35 -10.60
C LEU A 136 -0.38 -1.04 -9.73
N LEU A 137 -0.78 -1.96 -8.87
CA LEU A 137 -1.94 -1.82 -7.97
C LEU A 137 -1.53 -1.32 -6.58
N LEU A 138 -0.24 -1.39 -6.27
CA LEU A 138 0.26 -1.26 -4.92
C LEU A 138 -0.07 0.08 -4.29
N GLY A 139 0.05 1.20 -5.01
CA GLY A 139 -0.29 2.49 -4.44
C GLY A 139 -1.74 2.58 -3.98
N GLU A 140 -2.68 2.08 -4.76
CA GLU A 140 -4.09 2.09 -4.39
C GLU A 140 -4.38 1.11 -3.25
N ILE A 141 -3.71 -0.05 -3.23
CA ILE A 141 -3.79 -1.01 -2.11
C ILE A 141 -3.33 -0.34 -0.80
N GLU A 142 -2.24 0.41 -0.83
CA GLU A 142 -1.73 1.11 0.35
C GLU A 142 -2.69 2.18 0.86
N LEU A 143 -3.42 2.88 -0.03
CA LEU A 143 -4.47 3.82 0.38
C LEU A 143 -5.61 3.09 1.12
N CYS A 144 -6.06 1.95 0.60
CA CYS A 144 -7.09 1.14 1.24
C CYS A 144 -6.64 0.58 2.59
N ILE A 145 -5.43 0.02 2.68
CA ILE A 145 -4.88 -0.53 3.93
C ILE A 145 -4.65 0.58 4.96
N GLY A 146 -4.20 1.77 4.53
CA GLY A 146 -4.12 2.95 5.38
C GLY A 146 -5.46 3.29 6.05
N GLN A 147 -6.57 3.20 5.31
CA GLN A 147 -7.92 3.42 5.87
C GLN A 147 -8.35 2.30 6.83
N VAL A 148 -8.11 1.03 6.48
CA VAL A 148 -8.41 -0.12 7.35
C VAL A 148 -7.76 0.04 8.73
N HIS A 149 -6.49 0.43 8.77
CA HIS A 149 -5.78 0.66 10.04
C HIS A 149 -6.22 1.94 10.74
N ALA A 150 -6.35 3.07 10.02
CA ALA A 150 -6.74 4.35 10.63
C ALA A 150 -8.11 4.28 11.31
N GLU A 151 -9.01 3.46 10.77
CA GLU A 151 -10.35 3.25 11.32
C GLU A 151 -10.49 1.99 12.19
N GLN A 152 -9.40 1.25 12.39
CA GLN A 152 -9.36 0.03 13.22
C GLN A 152 -10.45 -0.98 12.82
N LEU A 153 -10.63 -1.17 11.51
CA LEU A 153 -11.70 -2.02 10.97
C LEU A 153 -11.47 -3.51 11.25
N LEU A 154 -10.22 -3.90 11.53
CA LEU A 154 -9.82 -5.26 11.85
C LEU A 154 -8.98 -5.28 13.13
N SER A 155 -9.03 -6.42 13.82
CA SER A 155 -8.21 -6.69 15.00
C SER A 155 -6.78 -7.00 14.59
N ALA A 156 -5.83 -6.25 15.15
CA ALA A 156 -4.39 -6.46 15.03
C ALA A 156 -3.98 -7.93 15.27
N THR A 157 -4.50 -8.50 16.35
CA THR A 157 -4.20 -9.87 16.76
C THR A 157 -4.73 -10.86 15.73
N ASP A 158 -5.96 -10.65 15.24
CA ASP A 158 -6.58 -11.56 14.27
C ASP A 158 -5.86 -11.49 12.92
N VAL A 159 -5.37 -10.31 12.53
CA VAL A 159 -4.55 -10.11 11.32
C VAL A 159 -3.22 -10.82 11.47
N ALA A 160 -2.52 -10.64 12.58
CA ALA A 160 -1.25 -11.30 12.85
C ALA A 160 -1.39 -12.85 12.86
N ASP A 161 -2.46 -13.36 13.47
CA ASP A 161 -2.77 -14.80 13.47
C ASP A 161 -3.06 -15.32 12.05
N GLN A 162 -3.75 -14.53 11.22
CA GLN A 162 -3.98 -14.87 9.80
C GLN A 162 -2.67 -14.89 9.00
N HIS A 163 -1.81 -13.88 9.15
CA HIS A 163 -0.49 -13.85 8.53
C HIS A 163 0.35 -15.06 8.93
N GLN A 164 0.38 -15.42 10.22
CA GLN A 164 1.10 -16.58 10.70
C GLN A 164 0.57 -17.88 10.08
N ARG A 165 -0.75 -18.05 9.96
CA ARG A 165 -1.35 -19.23 9.30
C ARG A 165 -0.97 -19.34 7.83
N ILE A 166 -0.85 -18.22 7.12
CA ILE A 166 -0.37 -18.21 5.72
C ILE A 166 1.09 -18.69 5.68
N LEU A 167 1.95 -18.17 6.57
CA LEU A 167 3.35 -18.58 6.64
C LEU A 167 3.51 -20.06 6.99
N ASP A 168 2.73 -20.56 7.95
CA ASP A 168 2.74 -21.97 8.36
C ASP A 168 2.36 -22.89 7.21
N ALA A 169 1.37 -22.52 6.39
CA ALA A 169 1.00 -23.27 5.20
C ALA A 169 2.14 -23.30 4.16
N VAL A 170 2.85 -22.18 3.96
CA VAL A 170 4.04 -22.13 3.10
C VAL A 170 5.15 -23.03 3.64
N ILE A 171 5.39 -23.03 4.95
CA ILE A 171 6.39 -23.88 5.62
C ILE A 171 6.05 -25.37 5.44
N ALA A 172 4.77 -25.72 5.55
CA ALA A 172 4.27 -27.08 5.36
C ALA A 172 4.28 -27.54 3.89
N GLY A 173 4.51 -26.63 2.94
CA GLY A 173 4.41 -26.92 1.50
C GLY A 173 2.96 -27.07 1.00
N ASP A 174 1.98 -26.61 1.77
CA ASP A 174 0.56 -26.62 1.39
C ASP A 174 0.23 -25.38 0.53
N ALA A 175 0.57 -25.47 -0.75
CA ALA A 175 0.38 -24.35 -1.69
C ALA A 175 -1.10 -23.95 -1.86
N GLU A 176 -2.02 -24.93 -1.87
CA GLU A 176 -3.45 -24.68 -2.02
C GLU A 176 -4.01 -24.02 -0.75
N GLY A 177 -3.65 -24.54 0.42
CA GLY A 177 -4.01 -23.94 1.71
C GLY A 177 -3.47 -22.52 1.86
N ALA A 178 -2.21 -22.29 1.49
CA ALA A 178 -1.59 -20.97 1.59
C ALA A 178 -2.29 -19.94 0.67
N ALA A 179 -2.60 -20.31 -0.58
CA ALA A 179 -3.36 -19.44 -1.48
C ALA A 179 -4.77 -19.16 -0.98
N ARG A 180 -5.48 -20.17 -0.47
CA ARG A 180 -6.83 -19.98 0.08
C ARG A 180 -6.80 -19.04 1.30
N LEU A 181 -5.89 -19.26 2.23
CA LEU A 181 -5.74 -18.41 3.43
C LEU A 181 -5.39 -16.96 3.06
N ALA A 182 -4.50 -16.76 2.07
CA ALA A 182 -4.16 -15.42 1.58
C ALA A 182 -5.38 -14.71 0.97
N ARG A 183 -6.17 -15.42 0.15
CA ARG A 183 -7.41 -14.89 -0.42
C ARG A 183 -8.41 -14.50 0.66
N GLU A 184 -8.69 -15.41 1.60
CA GLU A 184 -9.63 -15.16 2.70
C GLU A 184 -9.21 -13.93 3.52
N HIS A 185 -7.93 -13.81 3.83
CA HIS A 185 -7.37 -12.66 4.54
C HIS A 185 -7.60 -11.32 3.79
N ILE A 186 -7.33 -11.30 2.48
CA ILE A 186 -7.54 -10.11 1.63
C ILE A 186 -9.03 -9.76 1.54
N GLU A 187 -9.90 -10.76 1.40
CA GLU A 187 -11.34 -10.56 1.28
C GLU A 187 -11.97 -10.04 2.58
N LEU A 188 -11.43 -10.41 3.75
CA LEU A 188 -11.86 -9.84 5.03
C LEU A 188 -11.61 -8.33 5.12
N ALA A 189 -10.43 -7.87 4.69
CA ALA A 189 -10.11 -6.43 4.65
C ALA A 189 -10.99 -5.68 3.64
N ARG A 190 -11.26 -6.28 2.47
CA ARG A 190 -12.21 -5.74 1.48
C ARG A 190 -13.59 -5.52 2.10
N ASP A 191 -14.14 -6.56 2.74
CA ASP A 191 -15.51 -6.56 3.22
C ASP A 191 -15.69 -5.55 4.37
N ALA A 192 -14.70 -5.48 5.27
CA ALA A 192 -14.68 -4.48 6.33
C ALA A 192 -14.65 -3.04 5.78
N LEU A 193 -13.84 -2.79 4.76
CA LEU A 193 -13.76 -1.47 4.11
C LEU A 193 -15.05 -1.11 3.37
N LEU A 194 -15.64 -2.06 2.62
CA LEU A 194 -16.90 -1.86 1.90
C LEU A 194 -18.08 -1.59 2.86
N GLU A 195 -18.15 -2.31 3.97
CA GLU A 195 -19.17 -2.08 4.99
C GLU A 195 -19.05 -0.66 5.56
N ARG A 196 -17.82 -0.21 5.80
CA ARG A 196 -17.56 1.15 6.26
C ARG A 196 -17.92 2.22 5.22
N THR A 197 -17.56 2.04 3.96
CA THR A 197 -17.91 2.96 2.88
C THR A 197 -19.42 3.04 2.66
N SER A 198 -20.15 1.95 2.91
CA SER A 198 -21.61 1.91 2.77
C SER A 198 -22.36 2.64 3.91
N ARG A 199 -21.67 2.93 5.02
CA ARG A 199 -22.24 3.60 6.21
C ARG A 199 -21.93 5.11 6.27
N GLY A 200 -21.05 5.63 5.41
CA GLY A 200 -20.66 7.04 5.34
C GLY A 200 -21.26 7.75 4.14
#